data_AF-A0A9E5QEA4-F1
#
_entry.id   AF-A0A9E5QEA4-F1
#
_cell.length_a   1.000
_cell.length_b   1.000
_cell.length_c   1.000
_cell.angle_alpha   90.00
_cell.angle_beta   90.00
_cell.angle_gamma   90.00
#
_symmetry.space_group_name_H-M   'P 1'
#
loop_
_entity.id
_entity.type
_entity.pdbx_description
1 polymer ?
#
loop_
_entity_poly.entity_id
_entity_poly.type
_entity_poly.pdbx_seq_one_letter_code
_entity_poly.pdbx_strand_id
1 'polypeptide(L)' 'KDWLEARIDISKNNWQFRGGLQSRDGVGSGVGVAEALDPNGEHKSERWNADLTYNNDTWVNNLDLTAQVSFLNTSQ' A
#
# COMPACT_ATOMS: atom_id res chain seq x y z
N LYS A 1 16.99 -4.15 -13.25
CA LYS A 1 16.61 -3.94 -11.84
C LYS A 1 15.35 -3.12 -11.90
N ASP A 2 14.22 -3.79 -11.76
CA ASP A 2 12.95 -3.26 -12.23
C ASP A 2 12.07 -3.13 -11.00
N TRP A 3 11.68 -1.90 -10.72
CA TRP A 3 10.81 -1.57 -9.61
C TRP A 3 9.65 -0.77 -10.19
N LEU A 4 8.43 -1.22 -9.90
CA LEU A 4 7.22 -0.57 -10.36
C LEU A 4 6.47 -0.07 -9.13
N GLU A 5 6.23 1.22 -9.08
CA GLU A 5 5.38 1.83 -8.08
C GLU A 5 4.28 2.61 -8.79
N ALA A 6 3.03 2.30 -8.44
CA ALA A 6 1.86 3.01 -8.93
C ALA A 6 0.95 3.35 -7.75
N ARG A 7 0.42 4.57 -7.74
CA ARG A 7 -0.53 5.03 -6.74
C ARG A 7 -1.64 5.81 -7.40
N ILE A 8 -2.85 5.61 -6.90
CA ILE A 8 -4.04 6.37 -7.28
C ILE A 8 -4.69 6.91 -6.01
N ASP A 9 -5.09 8.18 -6.07
CA ASP A 9 -5.82 8.86 -5.01
C ASP A 9 -6.94 9.66 -5.69
N ILE A 10 -8.18 9.33 -5.39
CA ILE A 10 -9.36 9.97 -5.95
C ILE A 10 -10.27 10.35 -4.80
N SER A 11 -10.65 11.62 -4.76
CA SER A 11 -11.60 12.13 -3.78
C SER A 11 -12.80 12.79 -4.47
N LYS A 12 -13.98 12.62 -3.88
CA LYS A 12 -15.21 13.30 -4.28
C LYS A 12 -16.16 13.42 -3.09
N ASN A 13 -16.55 14.65 -2.78
CA ASN A 13 -17.36 14.99 -1.60
C ASN A 13 -16.72 14.38 -0.34
N ASN A 14 -17.51 13.63 0.42
CA ASN A 14 -17.12 12.96 1.65
C ASN A 14 -16.35 11.65 1.43
N TRP A 15 -16.11 11.23 0.18
CA TRP A 15 -15.46 9.96 -0.14
C TRP A 15 -14.04 10.17 -0.65
N GLN A 16 -13.11 9.33 -0.18
CA GLN A 16 -11.76 9.22 -0.72
C GLN A 16 -11.41 7.75 -0.92
N PHE A 17 -10.91 7.42 -2.10
CA PHE A 17 -10.36 6.11 -2.43
C PHE A 17 -8.86 6.24 -2.73
N ARG A 18 -8.07 5.33 -2.16
CA ARG A 18 -6.64 5.22 -2.44
C ARG A 18 -6.28 3.79 -2.77
N GLY A 19 -5.44 3.63 -3.79
CA GLY A 19 -4.90 2.35 -4.22
C GLY A 19 -3.41 2.46 -4.46
N GLY A 20 -2.65 1.42 -4.11
CA GLY A 20 -1.21 1.36 -4.28
C GLY A 20 -0.73 -0.02 -4.71
N LEU A 21 0.24 -0.01 -5.61
CA LEU A 21 1.02 -1.16 -6.05
C LEU A 21 2.50 -0.84 -5.88
N GLN A 22 3.23 -1.74 -5.24
CA GLN A 22 4.68 -1.75 -5.21
C GLN A 22 5.15 -3.14 -5.62
N SER A 23 5.83 -3.26 -6.76
CA SER A 23 6.53 -4.47 -7.17
C SER A 23 8.03 -4.23 -7.19
N ARG A 24 8.77 -5.14 -6.57
CA ARG A 24 10.23 -5.14 -6.54
C ARG A 24 10.71 -6.47 -7.08
N ASP A 25 11.13 -6.47 -8.35
CA ASP A 25 11.78 -7.60 -8.99
C ASP A 25 13.31 -7.45 -8.91
N GLY A 26 13.97 -8.47 -8.37
CA GLY A 26 15.44 -8.53 -8.38
C GLY A 26 16.14 -7.51 -7.49
N VAL A 27 15.50 -7.08 -6.38
CA VAL A 27 16.22 -6.38 -5.32
C VAL A 27 16.93 -7.45 -4.50
N GLY A 28 18.16 -7.76 -4.91
CA GLY A 28 19.11 -8.53 -4.09
C GLY A 28 19.08 -8.01 -2.65
N SER A 29 19.07 -8.98 -1.73
CA SER A 29 18.96 -8.78 -0.30
C SER A 29 19.73 -7.53 0.14
N GLY A 30 19.06 -6.65 0.88
CA GLY A 30 19.66 -5.40 1.36
C GLY A 30 21.06 -5.67 1.93
N VAL A 31 22.05 -5.01 1.32
CA VAL A 31 23.48 -5.13 1.60
C VAL A 31 23.71 -5.28 3.11
N GLY A 32 24.15 -6.47 3.55
CA GLY A 32 24.80 -6.65 4.84
C GLY A 32 24.44 -7.85 5.72
N VAL A 33 23.31 -8.56 5.54
CA VAL A 33 22.98 -9.70 6.44
C VAL A 33 22.39 -10.93 5.74
N ALA A 34 21.51 -10.77 4.74
CA ALA A 34 20.83 -11.93 4.14
C ALA A 34 21.49 -12.49 2.85
N GLU A 35 22.40 -11.76 2.19
CA GLU A 35 23.15 -12.26 1.02
C GLU A 35 24.17 -13.38 1.37
N ALA A 36 24.48 -13.61 2.66
CA ALA A 36 25.43 -14.65 3.08
C ALA A 36 24.83 -16.06 3.15
N LEU A 37 23.49 -16.19 3.16
CA LEU A 37 22.79 -17.46 3.34
C LEU A 37 22.12 -17.98 2.05
N ASP A 38 21.91 -17.13 1.04
CA ASP A 38 21.40 -17.55 -0.27
C ASP A 38 22.01 -16.72 -1.43
N PRO A 39 23.10 -17.20 -2.05
CA PRO A 39 23.74 -16.50 -3.17
C PRO A 39 22.92 -16.49 -4.47
N ASN A 40 21.74 -17.14 -4.51
CA ASN A 40 20.84 -17.18 -5.67
C ASN A 40 19.43 -16.63 -5.36
N GLY A 41 19.21 -16.02 -4.18
CA GLY A 41 17.89 -15.62 -3.71
C GLY A 41 17.30 -14.42 -4.46
N GLU A 42 16.62 -14.66 -5.57
CA GLU A 42 15.75 -13.67 -6.22
C GLU A 42 14.49 -13.46 -5.38
N HIS A 43 14.53 -12.51 -4.45
CA HIS A 43 13.33 -12.10 -3.72
C HIS A 43 12.46 -11.21 -4.61
N LYS A 44 11.28 -11.71 -4.95
CA LYS A 44 10.21 -10.96 -5.61
C LYS A 44 9.17 -10.60 -4.56
N SER A 45 9.07 -9.31 -4.23
CA SER A 45 8.07 -8.82 -3.29
C SER A 45 7.07 -7.92 -4.01
N GLU A 46 5.80 -8.30 -3.93
CA GLU A 46 4.69 -7.49 -4.39
C GLU A 46 3.85 -7.05 -3.19
N ARG A 47 3.47 -5.78 -3.18
CA ARG A 47 2.57 -5.21 -2.18
C ARG A 47 1.45 -4.45 -2.87
N TRP A 48 0.23 -4.81 -2.50
CA TRP A 48 -1.01 -4.20 -2.95
C TRP A 48 -1.75 -3.64 -1.75
N ASN A 49 -2.14 -2.37 -1.80
CA ASN A 49 -2.95 -1.74 -0.78
C ASN A 49 -4.13 -1.01 -1.40
N ALA A 50 -5.28 -1.05 -0.72
CA ALA A 50 -6.45 -0.26 -1.09
C ALA A 50 -7.17 0.19 0.17
N ASP A 51 -7.63 1.43 0.20
CA ASP A 51 -8.51 1.92 1.25
C ASP A 51 -9.61 2.81 0.67
N LEU A 52 -10.79 2.71 1.29
CA LEU A 52 -11.93 3.58 1.05
C LEU A 52 -12.28 4.26 2.37
N THR A 53 -12.32 5.58 2.36
CA THR A 53 -12.63 6.42 3.51
C THR A 53 -13.85 7.28 3.20
N TYR A 54 -14.79 7.33 4.14
CA TYR A 54 -15.87 8.31 4.20
C TYR A 54 -15.61 9.24 5.38
N ASN A 55 -15.66 10.55 5.15
CA ASN A 55 -15.57 11.55 6.22
C ASN A 55 -16.69 12.59 6.12
N ASN A 56 -17.45 12.79 7.19
CA ASN A 56 -18.50 13.79 7.29
C ASN A 56 -18.45 14.49 8.66
N ASP A 57 -17.93 15.71 8.66
CA ASP A 57 -17.72 16.56 9.84
C ASP A 57 -19.02 17.29 10.28
N THR A 58 -20.17 16.97 9.68
CA THR A 58 -21.47 17.57 10.03
C THR A 58 -22.60 16.55 9.89
N TRP A 59 -22.36 15.29 10.27
CA TRP A 59 -23.32 14.20 9.97
C TRP A 59 -24.66 14.39 10.70
N VAL A 60 -24.59 14.77 11.97
CA VAL A 60 -25.71 15.25 12.80
C VAL A 60 -25.15 16.37 13.67
N ASN A 61 -25.95 17.38 14.07
CA ASN A 61 -25.51 18.55 14.84
C ASN A 61 -24.40 18.24 15.87
N ASN A 62 -23.17 18.66 15.57
CA ASN A 62 -21.95 18.51 16.36
C ASN A 62 -21.41 17.06 16.48
N LEU A 63 -21.70 16.20 15.50
CA LEU A 63 -21.16 14.85 15.40
C LEU A 63 -20.41 14.66 14.09
N ASP A 64 -19.11 14.44 14.23
CA ASP A 64 -18.21 14.06 13.14
C ASP A 64 -18.22 12.54 12.99
N LEU A 65 -18.36 12.07 11.75
CA LEU A 65 -18.34 10.65 11.43
C LEU A 65 -17.29 10.35 10.36
N THR A 66 -16.32 9.50 10.73
CA THR A 66 -15.39 8.89 9.79
C THR A 66 -15.57 7.37 9.79
N ALA A 67 -15.61 6.79 8.59
CA ALA A 67 -15.60 5.34 8.39
C ALA A 67 -14.52 4.98 7.38
N GLN A 68 -13.75 3.93 7.65
CA GLN A 68 -12.68 3.47 6.77
C GLN A 68 -12.67 1.95 6.67
N VAL A 69 -12.45 1.44 5.47
CA VAL A 69 -12.17 0.03 5.19
C VAL A 69 -10.88 -0.05 4.39
N SER A 70 -9.96 -0.92 4.83
CA SER A 70 -8.62 -1.03 4.27
C SER A 70 -8.26 -2.49 4.02
N PHE A 71 -7.55 -2.74 2.92
CA PHE A 71 -7.01 -4.03 2.52
C PHE A 71 -5.52 -3.91 2.20
N LEU A 72 -4.74 -4.88 2.67
CA LEU A 72 -3.31 -4.98 2.40
C LEU A 72 -2.98 -6.45 2.07
N ASN A 73 -2.30 -6.66 0.96
CA ASN A 73 -1.70 -7.93 0.60
C ASN A 73 -0.21 -7.74 0.30
N THR A 74 0.63 -8.63 0.80
CA THR A 74 2.09 -8.57 0.62
C THR A 74 2.64 -9.98 0.42
N SER A 75 3.46 -10.17 -0.60
CA SER A 75 4.29 -11.37 -0.79
C SER A 75 5.75 -11.08 -0.42
N GLN A 76 6.45 -12.10 0.08
CA GLN A 76 7.86 -12.07 0.46
C GLN A 76 8.59 -13.27 -0.16
#